data_AF-A0A1H4EFX1-F1
#
_entry.id   AF-A0A1H4EFX1-F1
#
_cell.length_a   1.000
_cell.length_b   1.000
_cell.length_c   1.000
_cell.angle_alpha   90.00
_cell.angle_beta   90.00
_cell.angle_gamma   90.00
#
_symmetry.space_group_name_H-M   'P 1'
#
loop_
_entity.id
_entity.type
_entity.pdbx_description
1 polymer ?
#
loop_
_entity_poly.entity_id
_entity_poly.type
_entity_poly.pdbx_seq_one_letter_code
_entity_poly.pdbx_strand_id
1 'polypeptide(L)'
;MSKLTINDALTTYGKQIRKYTMRMSEVRHEKESLAKIMEEEPEKADVLKEDYDRLELSYQALSKKHKEYCDYTAMVTELQASLQNIQAAKNEADAYAKESEEMSKCMQVAIRYGKGDRVPAKDLKKLMEKFPELYTMAEQMRMMSEKTKKKHKSLWEDEEEKPKDQTDIGETEAPEGAPEIVEADAAASDAGGTGSE
;
A
#
# COMPACT_ATOMS: atom_id res chain seq x y z
N MET A 1 -2.71 18.56 -6.80
CA MET A 1 -3.61 17.54 -6.19
C MET A 1 -3.13 17.34 -4.76
N SER A 2 -4.02 17.46 -3.78
CA SER A 2 -3.67 17.16 -2.38
C SER A 2 -3.23 15.70 -2.29
N LYS A 3 -2.12 15.43 -1.61
CA LYS A 3 -1.65 14.06 -1.39
C LYS A 3 -2.66 13.33 -0.50
N LEU A 4 -3.05 12.12 -0.88
CA LEU A 4 -3.95 11.30 -0.06
C LEU A 4 -3.24 10.87 1.23
N THR A 5 -3.99 10.81 2.33
CA THR A 5 -3.54 10.14 3.55
C THR A 5 -3.74 8.63 3.44
N ILE A 6 -3.10 7.85 4.31
CA ILE A 6 -3.29 6.39 4.41
C ILE A 6 -4.77 6.06 4.62
N ASN A 7 -5.46 6.76 5.53
CA ASN A 7 -6.89 6.54 5.79
C ASN A 7 -7.76 6.89 4.58
N ASP A 8 -7.49 8.02 3.92
CA ASP A 8 -8.23 8.43 2.72
C ASP A 8 -8.04 7.42 1.59
N ALA A 9 -6.81 6.94 1.39
CA ALA A 9 -6.48 5.94 0.38
C ALA A 9 -7.22 4.63 0.64
N LEU A 10 -7.11 4.04 1.83
CA LEU A 10 -7.79 2.78 2.15
C LEU A 10 -9.31 2.89 2.07
N THR A 11 -9.87 4.02 2.52
CA THR A 11 -11.32 4.26 2.43
C THR A 11 -11.78 4.40 0.99
N THR A 12 -11.05 5.18 0.18
CA THR A 12 -11.43 5.48 -1.20
C THR A 12 -11.30 4.25 -2.08
N TYR A 13 -10.14 3.61 -2.09
CA TYR A 13 -9.89 2.44 -2.92
C TYR A 13 -10.62 1.20 -2.41
N GLY A 14 -10.85 1.07 -1.10
CA GLY A 14 -11.73 0.03 -0.55
C GLY A 14 -13.18 0.14 -1.03
N LYS A 15 -13.70 1.35 -1.24
CA LYS A 15 -15.03 1.55 -1.87
C LYS A 15 -15.01 1.14 -3.34
N GLN A 16 -13.95 1.47 -4.08
CA GLN A 16 -13.81 1.11 -5.50
C GLN A 16 -13.69 -0.40 -5.70
N ILE A 17 -12.88 -1.09 -4.89
CA ILE A 17 -12.78 -2.55 -4.90
C ILE A 17 -14.17 -3.18 -4.76
N ARG A 18 -14.97 -2.76 -3.78
CA ARG A 18 -16.34 -3.28 -3.59
C ARG A 18 -17.25 -3.05 -4.82
N LYS A 19 -17.23 -1.84 -5.39
CA LYS A 19 -18.01 -1.52 -6.61
C LYS A 19 -17.62 -2.46 -7.76
N TYR A 20 -16.32 -2.65 -7.99
CA TYR A 20 -15.82 -3.50 -9.08
C TYR A 20 -16.11 -4.97 -8.82
N THR A 21 -15.97 -5.46 -7.58
CA THR A 21 -16.34 -6.84 -7.22
C THR A 21 -17.82 -7.12 -7.52
N MET A 22 -18.73 -6.19 -7.17
CA MET A 22 -20.15 -6.32 -7.48
C MET A 22 -20.40 -6.36 -8.99
N ARG A 23 -19.85 -5.40 -9.74
CA ARG A 23 -20.06 -5.33 -11.19
C ARG A 23 -19.50 -6.55 -11.93
N MET A 24 -18.32 -7.03 -11.53
CA MET A 24 -17.75 -8.27 -12.08
C MET A 24 -18.65 -9.48 -11.82
N SER A 25 -19.31 -9.54 -10.65
CA SER A 25 -20.25 -10.62 -10.33
C SER A 25 -21.50 -10.57 -11.20
N GLU A 26 -22.02 -9.37 -11.48
CA GLU A 26 -23.17 -9.17 -12.38
C GLU A 26 -22.81 -9.61 -13.81
N VAL A 27 -21.72 -9.10 -14.37
CA VAL A 27 -21.25 -9.46 -15.72
C VAL A 27 -20.99 -10.97 -15.81
N ARG A 28 -20.43 -11.58 -14.77
CA ARG A 28 -20.25 -13.03 -14.73
C ARG A 28 -21.58 -13.78 -14.77
N HIS A 29 -22.58 -13.34 -14.01
CA HIS A 29 -23.91 -13.96 -14.04
C HIS A 29 -24.60 -13.81 -15.40
N GLU A 30 -24.50 -12.63 -16.03
CA GLU A 30 -25.03 -12.41 -17.37
C GLU A 30 -24.37 -13.36 -18.38
N LYS A 31 -23.04 -13.51 -18.35
CA LYS A 31 -22.33 -14.46 -19.21
C LYS A 31 -22.74 -15.91 -18.98
N GLU A 32 -22.88 -16.31 -17.72
CA GLU A 32 -23.34 -17.67 -17.38
C GLU A 32 -24.77 -17.91 -17.88
N SER A 33 -25.64 -16.90 -17.85
CA SER A 33 -26.99 -17.03 -18.44
C SER A 33 -26.96 -17.13 -19.97
N LEU A 34 -26.13 -16.33 -20.65
CA LEU A 34 -25.97 -16.43 -22.10
C LEU A 34 -25.40 -17.79 -22.50
N ALA A 35 -24.37 -18.26 -21.80
CA ALA A 35 -23.77 -19.57 -22.07
C ALA A 35 -24.79 -20.71 -21.96
N LYS A 36 -25.70 -20.67 -20.98
CA LYS A 36 -26.78 -21.65 -20.85
C LYS A 36 -27.77 -21.58 -22.01
N ILE A 37 -28.18 -20.39 -22.41
CA ILE A 37 -29.09 -20.22 -23.56
C ILE A 37 -28.43 -20.72 -24.85
N MET A 38 -27.13 -20.46 -25.04
CA MET A 38 -26.38 -20.96 -26.19
C MET A 38 -26.25 -22.49 -26.20
N GLU A 39 -26.25 -23.14 -25.03
CA GLU A 39 -26.25 -24.60 -24.88
C GLU A 39 -27.64 -25.21 -25.13
N GLU A 40 -28.69 -24.57 -24.61
CA GLU A 40 -30.08 -25.04 -24.72
C GLU A 40 -30.70 -24.77 -26.10
N GLU A 41 -30.34 -23.66 -26.75
CA GLU A 41 -30.88 -23.18 -28.03
C GLU A 41 -29.73 -22.89 -29.02
N PRO A 42 -29.13 -23.93 -29.65
CA PRO A 42 -27.97 -23.77 -30.51
C PRO A 42 -28.23 -22.89 -31.74
N GLU A 43 -29.49 -22.77 -32.19
CA GLU A 43 -29.86 -21.86 -33.28
C GLU A 43 -29.70 -20.37 -32.92
N LYS A 44 -29.69 -20.01 -31.63
CA LYS A 44 -29.46 -18.64 -31.15
C LYS A 44 -27.99 -18.38 -30.83
N ALA A 45 -27.15 -19.41 -30.83
CA ALA A 45 -25.76 -19.31 -30.37
C ALA A 45 -24.95 -18.30 -31.20
N ASP A 46 -25.11 -18.28 -32.52
CA ASP A 46 -24.40 -17.35 -33.39
C ASP A 46 -24.76 -15.87 -33.11
N VAL A 47 -26.01 -15.60 -32.73
CA VAL A 47 -26.50 -14.24 -32.43
C VAL A 47 -26.04 -13.79 -31.04
N LEU A 48 -26.05 -14.68 -30.04
CA LEU A 48 -25.67 -14.35 -28.65
C LEU A 48 -24.15 -14.30 -28.43
N LYS A 49 -23.37 -14.84 -29.37
CA LYS A 49 -21.91 -14.85 -29.28
C LYS A 49 -21.31 -13.46 -29.20
N GLU A 50 -21.82 -12.50 -29.97
CA GLU A 50 -21.33 -11.11 -29.95
C GLU A 50 -21.54 -10.46 -28.58
N ASP A 51 -22.70 -10.67 -27.96
CA ASP A 51 -23.00 -10.18 -26.62
C ASP A 51 -22.15 -10.87 -25.55
N TYR A 52 -21.91 -12.18 -25.68
CA TYR A 52 -21.02 -12.93 -24.80
C TYR A 52 -19.57 -12.40 -24.88
N ASP A 53 -19.04 -12.20 -26.08
CA ASP A 53 -17.69 -11.69 -26.30
C ASP A 53 -17.54 -10.25 -25.77
N ARG A 54 -18.58 -9.41 -25.94
CA ARG A 54 -18.65 -8.07 -25.34
C ARG A 54 -18.59 -8.12 -23.81
N LEU A 55 -19.33 -9.03 -23.19
CA LEU A 55 -19.30 -9.21 -21.74
C LEU A 55 -17.97 -9.82 -21.24
N GLU A 56 -17.30 -10.65 -22.03
CA GLU A 56 -15.94 -11.12 -21.73
C GLU A 56 -14.95 -9.95 -21.69
N LEU A 57 -14.98 -9.08 -22.69
CA LEU A 57 -14.13 -7.89 -22.73
C LEU A 57 -14.39 -6.94 -21.55
N SER A 58 -15.67 -6.71 -21.22
CA SER A 58 -16.03 -5.87 -20.07
C SER A 58 -15.56 -6.49 -18.75
N TYR A 59 -15.68 -7.81 -18.59
CA TYR A 59 -15.17 -8.53 -17.42
C TYR A 59 -13.64 -8.40 -17.29
N GLN A 60 -12.90 -8.55 -18.40
CA GLN A 60 -11.44 -8.41 -18.40
C GLN A 60 -11.00 -7.00 -18.03
N ALA A 61 -11.66 -5.97 -18.55
CA ALA A 61 -11.38 -4.58 -18.21
C ALA A 61 -11.64 -4.28 -16.73
N LEU A 62 -12.80 -4.72 -16.21
CA LEU A 62 -13.12 -4.62 -14.78
C LEU A 62 -12.09 -5.35 -13.92
N SER A 63 -11.71 -6.57 -14.29
CA SER A 63 -10.73 -7.39 -13.56
C SER A 63 -9.36 -6.72 -13.49
N LYS A 64 -8.88 -6.16 -14.61
CA LYS A 64 -7.61 -5.44 -14.66
C LYS A 64 -7.62 -4.24 -13.72
N LYS A 65 -8.67 -3.41 -13.77
CA LYS A 65 -8.77 -2.21 -12.94
C LYS A 65 -8.98 -2.54 -11.46
N HIS A 66 -9.78 -3.57 -11.17
CA HIS A 66 -9.93 -4.12 -9.82
C HIS A 66 -8.57 -4.55 -9.24
N LYS A 67 -7.75 -5.24 -10.05
CA LYS A 67 -6.40 -5.64 -9.64
C LYS A 67 -5.52 -4.43 -9.30
N GLU A 68 -5.54 -3.37 -10.10
CA GLU A 68 -4.78 -2.14 -9.80
C GLU A 68 -5.17 -1.55 -8.44
N TYR A 69 -6.46 -1.50 -8.11
CA TYR A 69 -6.92 -1.03 -6.80
C TYR A 69 -6.48 -1.94 -5.66
N CYS A 70 -6.60 -3.26 -5.82
CA CYS A 70 -6.14 -4.23 -4.82
C CYS A 70 -4.63 -4.09 -4.58
N ASP A 71 -3.83 -4.06 -5.64
CA ASP A 71 -2.37 -3.96 -5.55
C ASP A 71 -1.95 -2.65 -4.84
N TYR A 72 -2.62 -1.53 -5.13
CA TYR A 72 -2.37 -0.26 -4.43
C TYR A 72 -2.78 -0.31 -2.95
N THR A 73 -3.97 -0.85 -2.62
CA THR A 73 -4.39 -0.97 -1.21
C THR A 73 -3.50 -1.91 -0.40
N ALA A 74 -2.95 -2.96 -1.01
CA ALA A 74 -1.98 -3.83 -0.38
C ALA A 74 -0.69 -3.06 -0.02
N MET A 75 -0.19 -2.24 -0.94
CA MET A 75 0.98 -1.37 -0.70
C MET A 75 0.74 -0.36 0.44
N VAL A 76 -0.43 0.29 0.45
CA VAL A 76 -0.80 1.24 1.52
C VAL A 76 -0.90 0.52 2.87
N THR A 77 -1.48 -0.68 2.90
CA THR A 77 -1.61 -1.50 4.11
C THR A 77 -0.25 -1.95 4.64
N GLU A 78 0.68 -2.34 3.76
CA GLU A 78 2.05 -2.70 4.15
C GLU A 78 2.80 -1.51 4.77
N LEU A 79 2.65 -0.31 4.18
CA LEU A 79 3.19 0.91 4.77
C LEU A 79 2.60 1.19 6.15
N GLN A 80 1.28 1.11 6.29
CA GLN A 80 0.61 1.31 7.58
C GLN A 80 1.11 0.32 8.63
N ALA A 81 1.22 -0.96 8.30
CA ALA A 81 1.73 -1.99 9.20
C ALA A 81 3.19 -1.72 9.62
N SER A 82 4.04 -1.30 8.67
CA SER A 82 5.41 -0.91 8.96
C SER A 82 5.48 0.27 9.95
N LEU A 83 4.67 1.31 9.73
CA LEU A 83 4.59 2.47 10.61
C LEU A 83 4.03 2.10 12.00
N GLN A 84 3.05 1.20 12.06
CA GLN A 84 2.50 0.68 13.31
C GLN A 84 3.54 -0.10 14.10
N ASN A 85 4.33 -0.95 13.45
CA ASN A 85 5.42 -1.68 14.09
C ASN A 85 6.49 -0.73 14.62
N ILE A 86 6.82 0.33 13.89
CA ILE A 86 7.73 1.39 14.36
C ILE A 86 7.15 2.10 15.57
N GLN A 87 5.86 2.44 15.55
CA GLN A 87 5.21 3.12 16.67
C GLN A 87 5.08 2.23 17.90
N ALA A 88 4.79 0.94 17.71
CA ALA A 88 4.77 -0.05 18.79
C ALA A 88 6.15 -0.19 19.43
N ALA A 89 7.21 -0.34 18.62
CA ALA A 89 8.59 -0.39 19.12
C ALA A 89 8.99 0.90 19.86
N LYS A 90 8.51 2.07 19.41
CA LYS A 90 8.70 3.34 20.14
C LYS A 90 7.95 3.34 21.47
N ASN A 91 6.68 2.97 21.48
CA ASN A 91 5.86 2.97 22.69
C ASN A 91 6.39 1.96 23.72
N GLU A 92 6.81 0.79 23.28
CA GLU A 92 7.47 -0.23 24.10
C GLU A 92 8.79 0.30 24.65
N ALA A 93 9.62 0.92 23.82
CA ALA A 93 10.86 1.50 24.28
C ALA A 93 10.66 2.73 25.17
N ASP A 94 9.61 3.54 25.01
CA ASP A 94 9.26 4.64 25.92
C ASP A 94 8.76 4.10 27.27
N ALA A 95 8.01 2.98 27.26
CA ALA A 95 7.65 2.26 28.47
C ALA A 95 8.89 1.74 29.21
N TYR A 96 9.87 1.18 28.48
CA TYR A 96 11.16 0.75 29.04
C TYR A 96 12.11 1.92 29.37
N ALA A 97 12.06 3.04 28.66
CA ALA A 97 12.92 4.21 28.85
C ALA A 97 12.53 5.00 30.11
N LYS A 98 11.23 4.97 30.49
CA LYS A 98 10.81 5.38 31.83
C LYS A 98 11.44 4.52 32.94
N GLU A 99 11.99 3.36 32.61
CA GLU A 99 12.60 2.41 33.53
C GLU A 99 14.16 2.44 33.53
N SER A 100 14.86 2.98 32.51
CA SER A 100 16.34 3.03 32.49
C SER A 100 17.00 4.03 31.50
N GLU A 101 17.89 4.90 32.00
CA GLU A 101 18.70 5.86 31.21
C GLU A 101 19.59 5.20 30.14
N GLU A 102 20.06 3.97 30.37
CA GLU A 102 20.98 3.28 29.46
C GLU A 102 20.28 2.76 28.20
N MET A 103 19.00 2.40 28.32
CA MET A 103 18.14 1.98 27.21
C MET A 103 17.87 3.15 26.26
N SER A 104 17.58 4.34 26.80
CA SER A 104 17.36 5.57 26.01
C SER A 104 18.55 5.90 25.11
N LYS A 105 19.78 5.75 25.63
CA LYS A 105 21.01 5.98 24.86
C LYS A 105 21.18 4.95 23.73
N CYS A 106 20.91 3.67 24.00
CA CYS A 106 21.01 2.62 22.98
C CYS A 106 19.97 2.78 21.86
N MET A 107 18.77 3.22 22.20
CA MET A 107 17.71 3.39 21.20
C MET A 107 17.98 4.57 20.25
N GLN A 108 18.50 5.69 20.75
CA GLN A 108 18.93 6.81 19.89
C GLN A 108 20.02 6.38 18.90
N VAL A 109 20.95 5.53 19.36
CA VAL A 109 22.00 4.93 18.54
C VAL A 109 21.38 4.04 17.46
N ALA A 110 20.39 3.21 17.79
CA ALA A 110 19.66 2.35 16.84
C ALA A 110 18.92 3.17 15.78
N ILE A 111 18.19 4.21 16.18
CA ILE A 111 17.45 5.08 15.24
C ILE A 111 18.40 5.81 14.30
N ARG A 112 19.51 6.37 14.81
CA ARG A 112 20.55 7.02 13.99
C ARG A 112 21.15 6.03 12.98
N TYR A 113 21.47 4.82 13.44
CA TYR A 113 22.01 3.77 12.57
C TYR A 113 21.02 3.36 11.48
N GLY A 114 19.75 3.15 11.82
CA GLY A 114 18.70 2.77 10.88
C GLY A 114 18.36 3.84 9.86
N LYS A 115 18.48 5.12 10.22
CA LYS A 115 18.38 6.26 9.29
C LYS A 115 19.60 6.38 8.36
N GLY A 116 20.67 5.62 8.59
CA GLY A 116 21.91 5.67 7.82
C GLY A 116 22.89 6.76 8.28
N ASP A 117 22.72 7.29 9.49
CA ASP A 117 23.67 8.23 10.08
C ASP A 117 24.93 7.50 10.56
N ARG A 118 26.04 8.24 10.64
CA ARG A 118 27.33 7.68 11.06
C ARG A 118 27.36 7.56 12.58
N VAL A 119 27.16 6.34 13.08
CA VAL A 119 27.18 6.03 14.52
C VAL A 119 28.55 5.48 14.93
N PRO A 120 29.11 5.87 16.09
CA PRO A 120 30.39 5.34 16.56
C PRO A 120 30.35 3.81 16.75
N ALA A 121 31.42 3.11 16.34
CA ALA A 121 31.50 1.65 16.44
C ALA A 121 31.35 1.11 17.87
N LYS A 122 31.77 1.90 18.88
CA LYS A 122 31.59 1.56 20.30
C LYS A 122 30.11 1.52 20.70
N ASP A 123 29.32 2.47 20.22
CA ASP A 123 27.90 2.57 20.54
C ASP A 123 27.09 1.52 19.79
N LEU A 124 27.46 1.24 18.54
CA LEU A 124 26.88 0.14 17.76
C LEU A 124 27.12 -1.22 18.41
N LYS A 125 28.36 -1.46 18.87
CA LYS A 125 28.72 -2.70 19.56
C LYS A 125 27.95 -2.85 20.87
N LYS A 126 27.82 -1.77 21.63
CA LYS A 126 27.07 -1.77 22.89
C LYS A 126 25.56 -1.98 22.67
N LEU A 127 25.01 -1.43 21.60
CA LEU A 127 23.64 -1.69 21.14
C LEU A 127 23.46 -3.18 20.78
N MET A 128 24.39 -3.75 20.00
CA MET A 128 24.36 -5.16 19.60
C MET A 128 24.46 -6.10 20.80
N GLU A 129 25.29 -5.77 21.79
CA GLU A 129 25.53 -6.59 22.99
C GLU A 129 24.40 -6.51 24.00
N LYS A 130 23.78 -5.32 24.19
CA LYS A 130 22.74 -5.13 25.20
C LYS A 130 21.32 -5.32 24.66
N PHE A 131 21.07 -4.90 23.42
CA PHE A 131 19.74 -4.91 22.81
C PHE A 131 19.81 -5.39 21.34
N PRO A 132 20.07 -6.70 21.13
CA PRO A 132 20.28 -7.27 19.79
C PRO A 132 19.08 -7.13 18.85
N GLU A 133 17.86 -7.08 19.39
CA GLU A 133 16.64 -6.87 18.60
C GLU A 133 16.57 -5.44 18.03
N LEU A 134 16.90 -4.43 18.84
CA LEU A 134 16.99 -3.03 18.39
C LEU A 134 18.08 -2.85 17.31
N TYR A 135 19.21 -3.56 17.44
CA TYR A 135 20.25 -3.58 16.41
C TYR A 135 19.73 -4.18 15.09
N THR A 136 19.04 -5.33 15.17
CA THR A 136 18.49 -6.02 13.99
C THR A 136 17.46 -5.16 13.26
N MET A 137 16.55 -4.53 14.01
CA MET A 137 15.56 -3.61 13.46
C MET A 137 16.23 -2.40 12.79
N ALA A 138 17.25 -1.83 13.43
CA ALA A 138 18.02 -0.73 12.86
C ALA A 138 18.79 -1.15 11.59
N GLU A 139 19.35 -2.36 11.55
CA GLU A 139 20.02 -2.89 10.36
C GLU A 139 19.03 -3.10 9.20
N GLN A 140 17.84 -3.61 9.47
CA GLN A 140 16.76 -3.72 8.48
C GLN A 140 16.34 -2.33 7.97
N MET A 141 16.15 -1.35 8.85
CA MET A 141 15.86 0.04 8.46
C MET A 141 16.98 0.64 7.61
N ARG A 142 18.24 0.37 7.96
CA ARG A 142 19.41 0.84 7.20
C ARG A 142 19.41 0.24 5.80
N MET A 143 19.19 -1.06 5.67
CA MET A 143 19.08 -1.72 4.37
C MET A 143 17.92 -1.17 3.53
N MET A 144 16.80 -0.81 4.15
CA MET A 144 15.66 -0.22 3.44
C MET A 144 15.91 1.25 3.05
N SER A 145 16.61 2.02 3.89
CA SER A 145 16.96 3.42 3.58
C SER A 145 18.10 3.53 2.56
N GLU A 146 19.05 2.60 2.53
CA GLU A 146 20.08 2.53 1.49
C GLU A 146 19.50 2.13 0.14
N LYS A 147 18.46 1.30 0.10
CA LYS A 147 17.74 0.96 -1.13
C LYS A 147 16.95 2.14 -1.71
N THR A 148 16.55 3.12 -0.90
CA THR A 148 15.76 4.30 -1.33
C THR A 148 16.61 5.55 -1.59
N LYS A 149 17.85 5.63 -1.10
CA LYS A 149 18.71 6.82 -1.24
C LYS A 149 19.56 6.80 -2.52
N LYS A 150 19.01 7.30 -3.63
CA LYS A 150 19.84 7.94 -4.67
C LYS A 150 20.38 9.28 -4.12
N LYS A 151 21.72 9.39 -4.11
CA LYS A 151 22.60 10.49 -3.65
C LYS A 151 21.98 11.90 -3.55
N HIS A 152 22.01 12.51 -2.36
CA HIS A 152 22.16 13.97 -2.22
C HIS A 152 23.09 14.32 -1.04
N LYS A 153 23.86 15.40 -1.21
CA LYS A 153 24.91 15.89 -0.31
C LYS A 153 24.30 16.60 0.91
N SER A 154 24.92 16.34 2.08
CA SER A 154 24.65 16.94 3.38
C SER A 154 24.74 18.47 3.37
N LEU A 155 23.75 19.11 3.99
CA LEU A 155 23.77 20.49 4.47
C LEU A 155 23.47 20.39 5.97
N TRP A 156 24.42 20.79 6.81
CA TRP A 156 24.18 20.94 8.23
C TRP A 156 23.55 22.31 8.47
N GLU A 157 22.46 22.35 9.23
CA GLU A 157 22.30 23.31 10.31
C GLU A 157 21.59 22.58 11.46
N ASP A 158 22.16 22.74 12.65
CA ASP A 158 21.59 22.35 13.94
C ASP A 158 20.20 22.97 14.10
N GLU A 159 19.21 22.17 14.50
CA GLU A 159 18.04 22.72 15.19
C GLU A 159 17.52 21.75 16.25
N GLU A 160 17.49 22.27 17.47
CA GLU A 160 16.92 21.70 18.69
C GLU A 160 15.43 21.36 18.56
N GLU A 161 15.03 20.40 19.41
CA GLU A 161 13.70 20.19 19.98
C GLU A 161 12.44 20.26 19.09
N LYS A 162 11.73 19.12 19.04
CA LYS A 162 10.47 18.96 19.80
C LYS A 162 10.03 17.49 19.80
N PRO A 163 9.50 16.97 20.92
CA PRO A 163 8.79 15.69 20.90
C PRO A 163 7.59 15.87 19.97
N LYS A 164 7.66 15.30 18.76
CA LYS A 164 6.52 15.34 17.84
C LYS A 164 5.46 14.38 18.35
N ASP A 165 4.26 14.94 18.49
CA ASP A 165 3.00 14.30 18.82
C ASP A 165 2.86 12.90 18.24
N GLN A 166 1.99 12.10 18.87
CA GLN A 166 1.38 10.93 18.28
C GLN A 166 0.65 11.35 16.99
N THR A 167 1.37 11.52 15.89
CA THR A 167 0.78 11.69 14.56
C THR A 167 0.03 10.40 14.28
N ASP A 168 -1.29 10.49 14.12
CA ASP A 168 -2.10 9.35 13.70
C ASP A 168 -1.50 8.81 12.41
N ILE A 169 -1.09 7.54 12.43
CA ILE A 169 -0.50 6.87 11.25
C ILE A 169 -1.46 6.97 10.07
N GLY A 170 -2.77 7.00 10.33
CA GLY A 170 -3.79 7.21 9.32
C GLY A 170 -3.71 8.56 8.59
N GLU A 171 -3.19 9.61 9.23
CA GLU A 171 -2.99 10.95 8.65
C GLU A 171 -1.66 11.09 7.89
N THR A 172 -0.81 10.06 7.90
CA THR A 172 0.43 10.04 7.13
C THR A 172 0.14 9.98 5.63
N GLU A 173 0.98 10.62 4.81
CA GLU A 173 0.87 10.57 3.35
C GLU A 173 0.93 9.11 2.84
N ALA A 174 -0.03 8.76 1.98
CA ALA A 174 -0.05 7.49 1.27
C ALA A 174 1.09 7.41 0.24
N PRO A 175 1.52 6.19 -0.16
CA PRO A 175 2.48 6.01 -1.24
C PRO A 175 2.02 6.68 -2.54
N GLU A 176 2.96 7.21 -3.31
CA GLU A 176 2.69 7.73 -4.65
C GLU A 176 2.28 6.59 -5.61
N GLY A 177 1.69 6.95 -6.75
CA GLY A 177 1.23 5.98 -7.75
C GLY A 177 -0.19 5.47 -7.52
N ALA A 178 -1.01 6.25 -6.83
CA ALA A 178 -2.42 5.96 -6.64
C ALA A 178 -3.13 5.79 -8.00
N PRO A 179 -3.79 4.64 -8.26
CA PRO A 179 -4.42 4.39 -9.55
C PRO A 179 -5.58 5.36 -9.77
N GLU A 180 -5.77 5.78 -11.02
CA GLU A 180 -6.88 6.65 -11.40
C GLU A 180 -8.22 5.99 -11.05
N ILE A 181 -9.13 6.78 -10.46
CA ILE A 181 -10.46 6.33 -10.10
C ILE A 181 -11.37 6.43 -11.33
N VAL A 182 -11.76 5.27 -11.84
CA VAL A 182 -12.70 5.12 -12.95
C VAL A 182 -13.96 4.45 -12.44
N GLU A 183 -15.14 4.97 -12.78
CA GLU A 183 -16.42 4.33 -12.43
C GLU A 183 -16.56 2.96 -13.13
N ALA A 184 -17.11 1.98 -12.42
CA ALA A 184 -17.14 0.59 -12.88
C ALA A 184 -17.91 0.43 -14.21
N ASP A 185 -19.05 1.11 -14.36
CA ASP A 185 -19.81 1.06 -15.61
C ASP A 185 -19.09 1.69 -16.80
N ALA A 186 -18.32 2.76 -16.56
CA ALA A 186 -17.50 3.37 -17.60
C ALA A 186 -16.38 2.41 -18.05
N ALA A 187 -15.70 1.76 -17.10
CA ALA A 187 -14.66 0.77 -17.40
C ALA A 187 -15.21 -0.46 -18.15
N ALA A 188 -16.44 -0.89 -17.85
CA ALA A 188 -17.09 -2.00 -18.55
C ALA A 188 -17.55 -1.60 -19.97
N SER A 189 -18.03 -0.36 -20.15
CA SER A 189 -18.57 0.12 -21.43
C SER A 189 -17.49 0.47 -22.45
N ASP A 190 -16.37 1.07 -22.02
CA ASP A 190 -15.25 1.45 -22.89
C ASP A 190 -14.61 0.23 -23.58
N ALA A 191 -14.59 -0.92 -22.90
CA ALA A 191 -14.07 -2.18 -23.44
C ALA A 191 -14.98 -2.83 -24.51
N GLY A 192 -16.27 -2.49 -24.53
CA GLY A 192 -17.25 -3.00 -25.52
C GLY A 192 -17.54 -2.03 -26.67
N GLY A 193 -17.03 -0.81 -26.60
CA GLY A 193 -17.38 0.29 -27.52
C GLY A 193 -16.38 0.50 -28.65
N THR A 194 -16.17 -0.49 -29.53
CA THR A 194 -15.64 -0.21 -30.88
C THR A 194 -16.44 -1.03 -31.89
N GLY A 195 -17.31 -0.36 -32.65
CA GLY A 195 -18.13 -1.02 -33.66
C GLY A 195 -19.44 -0.31 -33.99
N SER A 196 -19.41 1.02 -34.17
CA SER A 196 -20.45 1.74 -34.90
C SER A 196 -19.77 2.78 -35.78
N GLU A 197 -19.45 2.39 -37.01
CA GLU A 197 -19.31 3.30 -38.16
C GLU A 197 -19.90 2.61 -39.40
#